data_AF-A0A7V5R6G4-F1
#
_entry.id   AF-A0A7V5R6G4-F1
#
_cell.length_a   1.000
_cell.length_b   1.000
_cell.length_c   1.000
_cell.angle_alpha   90.00
_cell.angle_beta   90.00
_cell.angle_gamma   90.00
#
_symmetry.space_group_name_H-M   'P 1'
#
loop_
_entity.id
_entity.type
_entity.pdbx_description
1 polymer ?
#
loop_
_entity_poly.entity_id
_entity_poly.type
_entity_poly.pdbx_seq_one_letter_code
_entity_poly.pdbx_strand_id
1 'polypeptide(L)'
;MLIPEEQPYLAGLNSYYLTIDRFVEHLQGEIGSGCLYCQSAGQEVLVYFDEHEIIRGVIQTNGEQAYTTSEMDPVLQSLATTNFLVTVYFLEPNAIFFWGQIPPFKRAQKELQSVDIRLPDLLFRLNAKKIFGFVRVKLIGRRERALLFLHKGKRLGGSYSWGKGGLDPSDNNYNKLLKLLQSTPALFSIGHFQKEQPLRDPRIAPPPSNVPGTNIKITELDQALEEFLHHFILLVRKKTKSEPIVLLKQEFINNLEAYPFLDPFKDIFDYIDGRIHCSNDVTRDKIAAGVVECAWNVIRANRLEQKFGDAINGCESMSV
;
A
#
# COMPACT_ATOMS: atom_id res chain seq x y z
N MET A 1 -8.49 9.71 -10.36
CA MET A 1 -7.66 9.19 -9.26
C MET A 1 -8.46 8.65 -8.05
N LEU A 2 -7.85 7.88 -7.14
CA LEU A 2 -8.43 7.49 -5.83
C LEU A 2 -7.86 8.41 -4.76
N ILE A 3 -8.71 8.99 -3.93
CA ILE A 3 -8.33 9.99 -2.92
C ILE A 3 -8.90 9.60 -1.56
N PRO A 4 -8.27 10.04 -0.45
CA PRO A 4 -8.86 9.95 0.89
C PRO A 4 -10.27 10.55 0.92
N GLU A 5 -11.21 9.93 1.64
CA GLU A 5 -12.59 10.42 1.77
C GLU A 5 -12.80 11.35 2.97
N GLU A 6 -11.78 11.50 3.80
CA GLU A 6 -11.72 12.32 5.00
C GLU A 6 -12.03 13.79 4.71
N GLN A 7 -12.40 14.52 5.76
CA GLN A 7 -12.54 15.96 5.64
C GLN A 7 -11.17 16.58 5.33
N PRO A 8 -11.07 17.44 4.30
CA PRO A 8 -9.83 18.16 4.02
C PRO A 8 -9.41 18.98 5.23
N TYR A 9 -8.10 19.00 5.49
CA TYR A 9 -7.47 19.95 6.40
C TYR A 9 -7.59 21.38 5.85
N LEU A 10 -7.32 21.53 4.55
CA LEU A 10 -7.39 22.79 3.83
C LEU A 10 -7.91 22.53 2.41
N ALA A 11 -8.75 23.42 1.88
CA ALA A 11 -9.31 23.25 0.54
C ALA A 11 -9.54 24.60 -0.14
N GLY A 12 -9.59 24.58 -1.47
CA GLY A 12 -9.93 25.78 -2.26
C GLY A 12 -8.75 26.69 -2.57
N LEU A 13 -7.52 26.23 -2.35
CA LEU A 13 -6.31 26.98 -2.70
C LEU A 13 -6.05 26.89 -4.20
N ASN A 14 -5.48 27.94 -4.79
CA ASN A 14 -5.04 27.93 -6.19
C ASN A 14 -3.52 27.84 -6.23
N SER A 15 -2.97 26.87 -6.96
CA SER A 15 -1.53 26.64 -7.06
C SER A 15 -0.76 27.83 -7.63
N TYR A 16 -1.43 28.74 -8.35
CA TYR A 16 -0.83 29.99 -8.83
C TYR A 16 -0.21 30.83 -7.69
N TYR A 17 -0.79 30.78 -6.49
CA TYR A 17 -0.32 31.53 -5.32
C TYR A 17 0.59 30.72 -4.39
N LEU A 18 0.93 29.47 -4.76
CA LEU A 18 1.67 28.55 -3.91
C LEU A 18 3.01 28.20 -4.55
N THR A 19 4.06 28.23 -3.74
CA THR A 19 5.33 27.56 -4.05
C THR A 19 5.22 26.17 -3.43
N ILE A 20 4.94 25.15 -4.24
CA ILE A 20 4.43 23.86 -3.75
C ILE A 20 5.45 23.10 -2.89
N ASP A 21 6.73 23.14 -3.24
CA ASP A 21 7.84 22.64 -2.44
C ASP A 21 7.82 23.21 -1.01
N ARG A 22 7.82 24.55 -0.89
CA ARG A 22 7.77 25.23 0.41
C ARG A 22 6.45 25.01 1.14
N PHE A 23 5.36 24.88 0.40
CA PHE A 23 4.06 24.61 0.97
C PHE A 23 3.99 23.20 1.56
N VAL A 24 4.59 22.21 0.90
CA VAL A 24 4.73 20.86 1.47
C VAL A 24 5.61 20.91 2.71
N GLU A 25 6.80 21.53 2.66
CA GLU A 25 7.68 21.68 3.85
C GLU A 25 6.95 22.32 5.04
N HIS A 26 6.14 23.35 4.79
CA HIS A 26 5.31 23.97 5.82
C HIS A 26 4.30 22.99 6.42
N LEU A 27 3.60 22.21 5.57
CA LEU A 27 2.64 21.20 6.03
C LEU A 27 3.32 20.07 6.80
N GLN A 28 4.53 19.66 6.42
CA GLN A 28 5.32 18.67 7.17
C GLN A 28 5.61 19.17 8.59
N GLY A 29 5.92 20.45 8.77
CA GLY A 29 6.12 21.06 10.09
C GLY A 29 4.82 21.31 10.89
N GLU A 30 3.70 21.56 10.21
CA GLU A 30 2.43 21.94 10.84
C GLU A 30 1.55 20.74 11.22
N ILE A 31 1.30 19.85 10.27
CA ILE A 31 0.40 18.70 10.42
C ILE A 31 1.13 17.36 10.49
N GLY A 32 2.46 17.38 10.32
CA GLY A 32 3.32 16.21 10.32
C GLY A 32 3.22 15.44 9.02
N SER A 33 2.02 14.96 8.70
CA SER A 33 1.86 13.94 7.66
C SER A 33 0.52 14.08 6.94
N GLY A 34 0.52 13.89 5.61
CA GLY A 34 -0.69 14.12 4.83
C GLY A 34 -0.61 13.84 3.35
N CYS A 35 -1.60 14.36 2.64
CA CYS A 35 -1.72 14.26 1.19
C CYS A 35 -2.14 15.60 0.59
N LEU A 36 -1.33 16.09 -0.35
CA LEU A 36 -1.67 17.19 -1.23
C LEU A 36 -2.36 16.64 -2.48
N TYR A 37 -3.57 17.08 -2.76
CA TYR A 37 -4.30 16.77 -3.99
C TYR A 37 -4.46 18.04 -4.82
N CYS A 38 -3.91 18.01 -6.03
CA CYS A 38 -3.97 19.09 -7.00
C CYS A 38 -4.82 18.64 -8.19
N GLN A 39 -5.85 19.41 -8.54
CA GLN A 39 -6.76 19.10 -9.63
C GLN A 39 -6.83 20.25 -10.64
N SER A 40 -6.59 19.95 -11.92
CA SER A 40 -6.81 20.87 -13.04
C SER A 40 -7.79 20.24 -14.06
N ALA A 41 -8.08 20.96 -15.14
CA ALA A 41 -9.00 20.47 -16.19
C ALA A 41 -8.48 19.24 -16.94
N GLY A 42 -7.16 19.07 -17.03
CA GLY A 42 -6.51 18.02 -17.82
C GLY A 42 -5.68 17.04 -17.01
N GLN A 43 -5.38 17.35 -15.74
CA GLN A 43 -4.44 16.58 -14.94
C GLN A 43 -4.82 16.63 -13.46
N GLU A 44 -4.57 15.52 -12.78
CA GLU A 44 -4.67 15.41 -11.33
C GLU A 44 -3.32 14.95 -10.77
N VAL A 45 -2.91 15.48 -9.63
CA VAL A 45 -1.67 15.13 -8.93
C VAL A 45 -1.97 14.85 -7.46
N LEU A 46 -1.38 13.81 -6.89
CA LEU A 46 -1.29 13.56 -5.45
C LEU A 46 0.16 13.58 -5.02
N VAL A 47 0.43 14.18 -3.86
CA VAL A 47 1.72 14.12 -3.18
C VAL A 47 1.46 13.66 -1.75
N TYR A 48 1.97 12.49 -1.42
CA TYR A 48 1.97 11.95 -0.07
C TYR A 48 3.27 12.33 0.63
N PHE A 49 3.19 12.83 1.85
CA PHE A 49 4.35 13.30 2.62
C PHE A 49 4.21 12.93 4.10
N ASP A 50 5.35 12.76 4.76
CA ASP A 50 5.47 12.67 6.22
C ASP A 50 6.32 13.83 6.77
N GLU A 51 6.72 13.76 8.03
CA GLU A 51 7.47 14.82 8.72
C GLU A 51 8.85 15.11 8.11
N HIS A 52 9.37 14.21 7.29
CA HIS A 52 10.76 14.23 6.83
C HIS A 52 10.86 14.32 5.32
N GLU A 53 9.98 13.64 4.59
CA GLU A 53 10.10 13.54 3.14
C GLU A 53 8.75 13.34 2.43
N ILE A 54 8.83 13.36 1.10
CA ILE A 54 7.73 12.99 0.23
C ILE A 54 7.82 11.49 -0.01
N ILE A 55 6.75 10.80 0.40
CA ILE A 55 6.63 9.35 0.30
C ILE A 55 6.33 8.92 -1.13
N ARG A 56 5.43 9.64 -1.82
CA ARG A 56 5.01 9.30 -3.18
C ARG A 56 4.29 10.42 -3.91
N GLY A 57 4.65 10.63 -5.17
CA GLY A 57 3.88 11.36 -6.16
C GLY A 57 3.03 10.43 -7.03
N VAL A 58 1.78 10.81 -7.30
CA VAL A 58 0.91 10.14 -8.27
C VAL A 58 0.39 11.19 -9.24
N ILE A 59 0.60 10.98 -10.54
CA ILE A 59 0.17 11.92 -11.58
C ILE A 59 -0.77 11.17 -12.52
N GLN A 60 -1.92 11.77 -12.79
CA GLN A 60 -2.91 11.24 -13.72
C GLN A 60 -3.33 12.32 -14.72
N THR A 61 -2.96 12.13 -15.98
CA THR A 61 -3.47 12.93 -17.10
C THR A 61 -4.81 12.35 -17.59
N ASN A 62 -5.74 13.20 -18.01
CA ASN A 62 -7.02 12.75 -18.54
C ASN A 62 -6.86 11.78 -19.73
N GLY A 63 -7.51 10.63 -19.65
CA GLY A 63 -7.45 9.58 -20.65
C GLY A 63 -6.26 8.62 -20.51
N GLU A 64 -5.29 8.94 -19.65
CA GLU A 64 -4.10 8.12 -19.41
C GLU A 64 -4.19 7.38 -18.08
N GLN A 65 -3.38 6.32 -17.95
CA GLN A 65 -3.21 5.65 -16.66
C GLN A 65 -2.40 6.55 -15.71
N ALA A 66 -2.76 6.53 -14.43
CA ALA A 66 -1.94 7.18 -13.43
C ALA A 66 -0.57 6.48 -13.34
N TYR A 67 0.50 7.26 -13.27
CA TYR A 67 1.84 6.76 -12.98
C TYR A 67 2.33 7.35 -11.66
N THR A 68 3.33 6.70 -11.07
CA THR A 68 3.83 7.08 -9.76
C THR A 68 5.32 7.35 -9.79
N THR A 69 5.75 8.29 -8.98
CA THR A 69 7.13 8.74 -8.86
C THR A 69 7.50 8.84 -7.38
N SER A 70 8.71 8.43 -7.04
CA SER A 70 9.33 8.73 -5.74
C SER A 70 10.08 10.07 -5.78
N GLU A 71 10.32 10.62 -6.97
CA GLU A 71 11.00 11.90 -7.16
C GLU A 71 10.01 13.07 -7.24
N MET A 72 10.42 14.21 -6.70
CA MET A 72 9.68 15.48 -6.73
C MET A 72 9.70 16.14 -8.11
N ASP A 73 10.78 16.00 -8.87
CA ASP A 73 10.96 16.77 -10.12
C ASP A 73 9.81 16.56 -11.13
N PRO A 74 9.31 15.33 -11.39
CA PRO A 74 8.14 15.15 -12.27
C PRO A 74 6.86 15.78 -11.72
N VAL A 75 6.69 15.79 -10.39
CA VAL A 75 5.55 16.41 -9.70
C VAL A 75 5.63 17.93 -9.81
N LEU A 76 6.78 18.52 -9.51
CA LEU A 76 7.02 19.96 -9.63
C LEU A 76 6.89 20.43 -11.08
N GLN A 77 7.41 19.65 -12.03
CA GLN A 77 7.27 19.95 -13.46
C GLN A 77 5.79 19.96 -13.89
N SER A 78 5.00 18.98 -13.44
CA SER A 78 3.55 18.97 -13.69
C SER A 78 2.86 20.20 -13.08
N LEU A 79 3.18 20.53 -11.84
CA LEU A 79 2.59 21.66 -11.11
C LEU A 79 2.98 23.03 -11.68
N ALA A 80 4.14 23.14 -12.35
CA ALA A 80 4.61 24.36 -12.98
C ALA A 80 3.91 24.67 -14.32
N THR A 81 3.31 23.67 -14.98
CA THR A 81 2.76 23.84 -16.33
C THR A 81 1.33 24.37 -16.37
N THR A 82 0.54 24.17 -15.31
CA THR A 82 -0.85 24.61 -15.25
C THR A 82 -1.26 25.01 -13.83
N ASN A 83 -2.36 25.74 -13.69
CA ASN A 83 -2.92 26.06 -12.39
C ASN A 83 -3.83 24.93 -11.91
N PHE A 84 -3.68 24.56 -10.65
CA PHE A 84 -4.43 23.52 -9.98
C PHE A 84 -5.24 24.10 -8.83
N LEU A 85 -6.42 23.51 -8.60
CA LEU A 85 -7.11 23.60 -7.32
C LEU A 85 -6.43 22.65 -6.34
N VAL A 86 -5.97 23.16 -5.22
CA VAL A 86 -5.20 22.44 -4.22
C VAL A 86 -6.06 22.17 -2.99
N THR A 87 -6.06 20.92 -2.57
CA THR A 87 -6.74 20.40 -1.37
C THR A 87 -5.74 19.59 -0.55
N VAL A 88 -5.66 19.84 0.76
CA VAL A 88 -4.79 19.14 1.70
C VAL A 88 -5.65 18.23 2.57
N TYR A 89 -5.24 16.98 2.68
CA TYR A 89 -5.81 16.01 3.61
C TYR A 89 -4.78 15.71 4.69
N PHE A 90 -5.19 15.84 5.96
CA PHE A 90 -4.43 15.25 7.05
C PHE A 90 -4.65 13.73 7.04
N LEU A 91 -3.56 12.97 7.12
CA LEU A 91 -3.57 11.52 7.20
C LEU A 91 -2.64 11.12 8.33
N GLU A 92 -3.08 10.23 9.23
CA GLU A 92 -2.17 9.73 10.27
C GLU A 92 -0.96 9.02 9.66
N PRO A 93 0.20 8.97 10.34
CA PRO A 93 1.44 8.42 9.77
C PRO A 93 1.27 7.03 9.13
N ASN A 94 0.55 6.13 9.81
CA ASN A 94 0.27 4.78 9.31
C ASN A 94 -0.62 4.75 8.06
N ALA A 95 -1.46 5.76 7.86
CA ALA A 95 -2.35 5.86 6.71
C ALA A 95 -1.59 6.20 5.43
N ILE A 96 -0.51 6.96 5.53
CA ILE A 96 0.24 7.43 4.36
C ILE A 96 0.97 6.29 3.68
N PHE A 97 1.53 5.35 4.44
CA PHE A 97 2.12 4.14 3.88
C PHE A 97 1.09 3.30 3.10
N PHE A 98 -0.14 3.21 3.62
CA PHE A 98 -1.22 2.52 2.90
C PHE A 98 -1.59 3.22 1.59
N TRP A 99 -1.82 4.53 1.62
CA TRP A 99 -2.19 5.29 0.42
C TRP A 99 -1.06 5.38 -0.60
N GLY A 100 0.17 5.53 -0.11
CA GLY A 100 1.40 5.45 -0.86
C GLY A 100 1.59 4.11 -1.55
N GLN A 101 0.92 3.04 -1.15
CA GLN A 101 1.07 1.71 -1.77
C GLN A 101 -0.14 1.29 -2.61
N ILE A 102 -1.09 2.19 -2.90
CA ILE A 102 -2.25 1.83 -3.70
C ILE A 102 -1.81 1.45 -5.13
N PRO A 103 -2.15 0.23 -5.61
CA PRO A 103 -1.81 -0.18 -6.96
C PRO A 103 -2.64 0.56 -8.01
N PRO A 104 -2.20 0.57 -9.29
CA PRO A 104 -3.03 0.98 -10.41
C PRO A 104 -4.36 0.21 -10.39
N PHE A 105 -5.46 0.85 -10.79
CA PHE A 105 -6.78 0.24 -10.74
C PHE A 105 -7.65 0.59 -11.95
N LYS A 106 -8.64 -0.26 -12.19
CA LYS A 106 -9.73 -0.01 -13.15
C LYS A 106 -11.06 0.09 -12.40
N ARG A 107 -11.89 1.06 -12.78
CA ARG A 107 -13.25 1.20 -12.25
C ARG A 107 -14.25 0.50 -13.14
N ALA A 108 -15.28 -0.08 -12.53
CA ALA A 108 -16.46 -0.50 -13.24
C ALA A 108 -17.16 0.73 -13.83
N GLN A 109 -17.64 0.62 -15.07
CA GLN A 109 -18.30 1.74 -15.76
C GLN A 109 -19.69 2.06 -15.19
N LYS A 110 -20.37 1.06 -14.61
CA LYS A 110 -21.72 1.21 -14.06
C LYS A 110 -21.68 1.27 -12.54
N GLU A 111 -22.26 2.32 -11.98
CA GLU A 111 -22.53 2.42 -10.55
C GLU A 111 -23.80 1.64 -10.19
N LEU A 112 -23.83 1.09 -8.98
CA LEU A 112 -24.99 0.39 -8.42
C LEU A 112 -25.65 1.28 -7.37
N GLN A 113 -26.98 1.21 -7.26
CA GLN A 113 -27.68 1.92 -6.20
C GLN A 113 -27.96 1.01 -5.01
N SER A 114 -27.95 1.58 -3.81
CA SER A 114 -28.26 0.85 -2.58
C SER A 114 -29.71 0.34 -2.53
N VAL A 115 -30.60 0.89 -3.37
CA VAL A 115 -31.98 0.44 -3.53
C VAL A 115 -32.07 -0.88 -4.31
N ASP A 116 -31.11 -1.14 -5.22
CA ASP A 116 -31.08 -2.35 -6.05
C ASP A 116 -30.36 -3.51 -5.34
N ILE A 117 -29.33 -3.18 -4.55
CA ILE A 117 -28.53 -4.15 -3.81
C ILE A 117 -28.04 -3.52 -2.52
N ARG A 118 -28.19 -4.21 -1.38
CA ARG A 118 -27.65 -3.72 -0.11
C ARG A 118 -26.14 -3.95 -0.05
N LEU A 119 -25.42 -3.10 0.68
CA LEU A 119 -23.97 -3.20 0.80
C LEU A 119 -23.48 -4.58 1.29
N PRO A 120 -24.06 -5.21 2.33
CA PRO A 120 -23.64 -6.56 2.74
C PRO A 120 -23.82 -7.62 1.65
N ASP A 121 -24.92 -7.55 0.90
CA ASP A 121 -25.21 -8.47 -0.20
C ASP A 121 -24.23 -8.27 -1.36
N LEU A 122 -23.87 -7.01 -1.65
CA LEU A 122 -22.83 -6.68 -2.62
C LEU A 122 -21.47 -7.24 -2.18
N LEU A 123 -21.05 -6.99 -0.94
CA LEU A 123 -19.78 -7.50 -0.41
C LEU A 123 -19.74 -9.03 -0.41
N PHE A 124 -20.86 -9.70 -0.12
CA PHE A 124 -20.96 -11.17 -0.23
C PHE A 124 -20.71 -11.66 -1.67
N ARG A 125 -21.30 -11.01 -2.67
CA ARG A 125 -21.07 -11.34 -4.09
C ARG A 125 -19.62 -11.07 -4.52
N LEU A 126 -19.02 -10.00 -4.03
CA LEU A 126 -17.61 -9.68 -4.29
C LEU A 126 -16.67 -10.66 -3.60
N ASN A 127 -17.06 -11.17 -2.42
CA ASN A 127 -16.35 -12.23 -1.70
C ASN A 127 -16.32 -13.54 -2.49
N ALA A 128 -17.48 -13.98 -3.00
CA ALA A 128 -17.58 -15.18 -3.83
C ALA A 128 -16.68 -15.11 -5.08
N LYS A 129 -16.49 -13.91 -5.64
CA LYS A 129 -15.61 -13.64 -6.78
C LYS A 129 -14.14 -13.40 -6.40
N LYS A 130 -13.79 -13.45 -5.11
CA LYS A 130 -12.44 -13.22 -4.56
C LYS A 130 -11.79 -11.92 -5.06
N ILE A 131 -12.59 -10.85 -5.16
CA ILE A 131 -12.18 -9.56 -5.74
C ILE A 131 -11.00 -8.97 -4.96
N PHE A 132 -9.99 -8.46 -5.67
CA PHE A 132 -8.97 -7.56 -5.15
C PHE A 132 -9.23 -6.16 -5.68
N GLY A 133 -9.58 -5.23 -4.81
CA GLY A 133 -10.13 -3.95 -5.24
C GLY A 133 -10.76 -3.12 -4.14
N PHE A 134 -11.70 -2.27 -4.51
CA PHE A 134 -12.40 -1.40 -3.59
C PHE A 134 -13.87 -1.19 -3.96
N VAL A 135 -14.66 -0.76 -2.99
CA VAL A 135 -16.03 -0.27 -3.17
C VAL A 135 -16.10 1.13 -2.58
N ARG A 136 -16.34 2.12 -3.44
CA ARG A 136 -16.65 3.48 -3.04
C ARG A 136 -18.14 3.57 -2.76
N VAL A 137 -18.50 4.17 -1.63
CA VAL A 137 -19.87 4.40 -1.18
C VAL A 137 -20.09 5.89 -1.03
N LYS A 138 -21.03 6.44 -1.81
CA LYS A 138 -21.41 7.85 -1.76
C LYS A 138 -22.87 7.98 -1.36
N LEU A 139 -23.15 8.55 -0.20
CA LEU A 139 -24.53 8.79 0.23
C LEU A 139 -25.13 9.96 -0.56
N ILE A 140 -26.32 9.76 -1.11
CA ILE A 140 -27.00 10.77 -1.93
C ILE A 140 -27.54 11.87 -1.03
N GLY A 141 -27.29 13.13 -1.40
CA GLY A 141 -27.72 14.30 -0.61
C GLY A 141 -26.94 14.52 0.69
N ARG A 142 -25.87 13.74 0.92
CA ARG A 142 -25.03 13.80 2.12
C ARG A 142 -23.56 14.00 1.77
N ARG A 143 -22.78 14.53 2.71
CA ARG A 143 -21.33 14.70 2.54
C ARG A 143 -20.57 13.43 2.88
N GLU A 144 -21.21 12.57 3.67
CA GLU A 144 -20.70 11.29 4.13
C GLU A 144 -20.39 10.36 2.96
N ARG A 145 -19.14 9.90 2.95
CA ARG A 145 -18.57 8.99 1.96
C ARG A 145 -17.67 7.97 2.64
N ALA A 146 -17.51 6.83 1.99
CA ALA A 146 -16.62 5.77 2.43
C ALA A 146 -15.99 5.05 1.25
N LEU A 147 -14.82 4.47 1.48
CA LEU A 147 -14.09 3.66 0.54
C LEU A 147 -13.66 2.38 1.24
N LEU A 148 -14.20 1.24 0.83
CA LEU A 148 -13.92 -0.06 1.43
C LEU A 148 -12.91 -0.82 0.58
N PHE A 149 -11.83 -1.30 1.19
CA PHE A 149 -10.79 -2.06 0.50
C PHE A 149 -11.00 -3.56 0.69
N LEU A 150 -10.84 -4.31 -0.40
CA LEU A 150 -11.11 -5.74 -0.48
C LEU A 150 -9.87 -6.50 -0.94
N HIS A 151 -9.52 -7.56 -0.22
CA HIS A 151 -8.51 -8.52 -0.64
C HIS A 151 -9.04 -9.93 -0.55
N LYS A 152 -8.90 -10.68 -1.65
CA LYS A 152 -9.54 -11.99 -1.86
C LYS A 152 -11.03 -11.95 -1.49
N GLY A 153 -11.67 -10.81 -1.77
CA GLY A 153 -13.08 -10.58 -1.56
C GLY A 153 -13.50 -10.28 -0.11
N LYS A 154 -12.57 -10.30 0.85
CA LYS A 154 -12.82 -9.92 2.25
C LYS A 154 -12.50 -8.43 2.46
N ARG A 155 -13.29 -7.77 3.31
CA ARG A 155 -13.01 -6.40 3.77
C ARG A 155 -11.71 -6.40 4.58
N LEU A 156 -10.71 -5.68 4.09
CA LEU A 156 -9.49 -5.39 4.85
C LEU A 156 -9.68 -4.20 5.79
N GLY A 157 -10.44 -3.21 5.34
CA GLY A 157 -10.72 -2.00 6.09
C GLY A 157 -11.39 -0.95 5.19
N GLY A 158 -11.47 0.28 5.66
CA GLY A 158 -11.96 1.38 4.84
C GLY A 158 -11.46 2.74 5.27
N SER A 159 -11.45 3.66 4.31
CA SER A 159 -11.36 5.10 4.56
C SER A 159 -12.78 5.67 4.65
N TYR A 160 -12.99 6.58 5.59
CA TYR A 160 -14.32 7.12 5.89
C TYR A 160 -14.19 8.62 6.03
N SER A 161 -15.19 9.36 5.56
CA SER A 161 -15.25 10.82 5.74
C SER A 161 -15.26 11.31 7.19
N TRP A 162 -15.52 10.42 8.14
CA TRP A 162 -15.42 10.65 9.60
C TRP A 162 -14.28 9.86 10.25
N GLY A 163 -13.40 9.27 9.44
CA GLY A 163 -12.26 8.49 9.86
C GLY A 163 -10.97 9.32 9.96
N LYS A 164 -9.84 8.61 9.99
CA LYS A 164 -8.51 9.16 10.25
C LYS A 164 -7.56 9.07 9.05
N GLY A 165 -8.08 8.84 7.85
CA GLY A 165 -7.24 8.87 6.66
C GLY A 165 -6.77 7.52 6.20
N GLY A 166 -6.90 6.43 6.97
CA GLY A 166 -6.20 5.17 6.68
C GLY A 166 -7.11 3.99 6.32
N LEU A 167 -6.48 2.83 6.19
CA LEU A 167 -7.16 1.54 6.17
C LEU A 167 -7.67 1.22 7.59
N ASP A 168 -8.88 1.66 7.94
CA ASP A 168 -9.47 1.31 9.24
C ASP A 168 -10.09 -0.11 9.19
N PRO A 169 -9.52 -1.09 9.90
CA PRO A 169 -10.07 -2.45 9.94
C PRO A 169 -11.29 -2.56 10.86
N SER A 170 -11.57 -1.55 11.70
CA SER A 170 -12.59 -1.63 12.73
C SER A 170 -13.98 -1.89 12.18
N ASP A 171 -14.75 -2.72 12.90
CA ASP A 171 -16.17 -2.92 12.60
C ASP A 171 -17.01 -1.71 13.04
N ASN A 172 -16.50 -0.83 13.90
CA ASN A 172 -17.24 0.33 14.38
C ASN A 172 -17.59 1.31 13.25
N ASN A 173 -16.60 1.71 12.45
CA ASN A 173 -16.83 2.62 11.33
C ASN A 173 -17.61 1.95 10.19
N TYR A 174 -17.40 0.66 9.98
CA TYR A 174 -18.22 -0.13 9.06
C TYR A 174 -19.69 -0.21 9.50
N ASN A 175 -19.96 -0.48 10.78
CA ASN A 175 -21.31 -0.54 11.34
C ASN A 175 -21.99 0.84 11.31
N LYS A 176 -21.24 1.93 11.53
CA LYS A 176 -21.75 3.29 11.35
C LYS A 176 -22.16 3.54 9.90
N LEU A 177 -21.35 3.14 8.93
CA LEU A 177 -21.71 3.21 7.51
C LEU A 177 -23.00 2.42 7.21
N LEU A 178 -23.14 1.19 7.75
CA LEU A 178 -24.35 0.39 7.57
C LEU A 178 -25.60 1.08 8.15
N LYS A 179 -25.49 1.71 9.33
CA LYS A 179 -26.60 2.49 9.91
C LYS A 179 -26.99 3.66 9.02
N LEU A 180 -26.03 4.40 8.46
CA LEU A 180 -26.33 5.53 7.57
C LEU A 180 -27.09 5.05 6.32
N LEU A 181 -26.68 3.93 5.74
CA LEU A 181 -27.30 3.31 4.56
C LEU A 181 -28.75 2.82 4.78
N GLN A 182 -29.17 2.63 6.03
CA GLN A 182 -30.58 2.32 6.34
C GLN A 182 -31.50 3.52 6.13
N SER A 183 -30.97 4.74 6.27
CA SER A 183 -31.76 5.98 6.28
C SER A 183 -31.54 6.85 5.04
N THR A 184 -30.56 6.53 4.21
CA THR A 184 -30.15 7.38 3.08
C THR A 184 -29.69 6.49 1.93
N PRO A 185 -30.24 6.68 0.72
CA PRO A 185 -29.79 5.93 -0.45
C PRO A 185 -28.36 6.31 -0.82
N ALA A 186 -27.63 5.38 -1.41
CA ALA A 186 -26.24 5.56 -1.79
C ALA A 186 -25.92 4.98 -3.17
N LEU A 187 -24.86 5.51 -3.77
CA LEU A 187 -24.24 4.98 -4.98
C LEU A 187 -23.00 4.18 -4.60
N PHE A 188 -22.85 3.03 -5.23
CA PHE A 188 -21.70 2.14 -5.08
C PHE A 188 -20.91 2.10 -6.39
N SER A 189 -19.65 2.53 -6.32
CA SER A 189 -18.71 2.45 -7.44
C SER A 189 -17.65 1.41 -7.11
N ILE A 190 -17.47 0.41 -7.97
CA ILE A 190 -16.56 -0.71 -7.72
C ILE A 190 -15.28 -0.50 -8.54
N GLY A 191 -14.12 -0.78 -7.93
CA GLY A 191 -12.84 -0.79 -8.62
C GLY A 191 -12.05 -2.05 -8.34
N HIS A 192 -11.15 -2.39 -9.26
CA HIS A 192 -10.26 -3.54 -9.20
C HIS A 192 -8.83 -3.08 -9.32
N PHE A 193 -7.99 -3.51 -8.38
CA PHE A 193 -6.55 -3.29 -8.48
C PHE A 193 -5.97 -4.19 -9.57
N GLN A 194 -5.07 -3.63 -10.36
CA GLN A 194 -4.29 -4.36 -11.34
C GLN A 194 -3.04 -4.89 -10.63
N LYS A 195 -2.62 -6.11 -10.96
CA LYS A 195 -1.28 -6.55 -10.61
C LYS A 195 -0.30 -5.62 -11.32
N GLU A 196 0.69 -5.10 -10.60
CA GLU A 196 1.72 -4.26 -11.19
C GLU A 196 2.34 -4.99 -12.37
N GLN A 197 2.12 -4.45 -13.56
CA GLN A 197 3.03 -4.71 -14.67
C GLN A 197 4.10 -3.63 -14.54
N PRO A 198 5.39 -3.99 -14.56
CA PRO A 198 6.45 -2.99 -14.57
C PRO A 198 6.16 -2.01 -15.71
N LEU A 199 6.08 -0.73 -15.36
CA LEU A 199 5.76 0.35 -16.30
C LEU A 199 6.76 0.29 -17.46
N ARG A 200 6.26 0.04 -18.68
CA ARG A 200 7.04 0.25 -19.89
C ARG A 200 7.11 1.75 -20.12
N ASP A 201 8.31 2.33 -19.99
CA ASP A 201 8.58 3.69 -20.44
C ASP A 201 8.25 3.81 -21.93
N PRO A 202 7.28 4.65 -22.34
CA PRO A 202 6.90 4.82 -23.75
C PRO A 202 8.01 5.38 -24.64
N ARG A 203 9.15 5.85 -24.07
CA ARG A 203 10.25 6.44 -24.83
C ARG A 203 11.36 5.45 -25.20
N ILE A 204 11.30 4.22 -24.71
CA ILE A 204 12.28 3.18 -25.06
C ILE A 204 11.66 2.30 -26.15
N ALA A 205 12.00 2.59 -27.41
CA ALA A 205 11.73 1.65 -28.50
C ALA A 205 12.32 0.27 -28.13
N PRO A 206 11.59 -0.84 -28.33
CA PRO A 206 12.09 -2.15 -27.96
C PRO A 206 13.39 -2.42 -28.72
N PRO A 207 14.50 -2.76 -28.03
CA PRO A 207 15.67 -3.25 -28.73
C PRO A 207 15.29 -4.54 -29.46
N PRO A 208 15.86 -4.79 -30.65
CA PRO A 208 15.54 -5.97 -31.44
C PRO A 208 15.73 -7.24 -30.60
N SER A 209 14.66 -8.02 -30.50
CA SER A 209 14.60 -9.31 -29.82
C SER A 209 15.56 -10.31 -30.46
N ASN A 210 16.82 -10.27 -30.03
CA ASN A 210 17.82 -11.32 -30.20
C ASN A 210 18.88 -11.14 -29.10
N VAL A 211 18.48 -11.37 -27.86
CA VAL A 211 19.44 -11.68 -26.79
C VAL A 211 18.97 -13.00 -26.17
N PRO A 212 19.80 -14.05 -26.13
CA PRO A 212 19.42 -15.34 -25.58
C PRO A 212 18.93 -15.19 -24.14
N GLY A 213 17.78 -15.81 -23.85
CA GLY A 213 17.15 -15.74 -22.54
C GLY A 213 18.12 -16.13 -21.43
N THR A 214 18.34 -15.22 -20.49
CA THR A 214 18.91 -15.57 -19.20
C THR A 214 17.76 -16.11 -18.36
N ASN A 215 17.62 -17.44 -18.37
CA ASN A 215 16.88 -18.18 -17.35
C ASN A 215 17.34 -17.69 -15.97
N ILE A 216 16.48 -17.00 -15.23
CA ILE A 216 16.70 -16.74 -13.81
C ILE A 216 16.56 -18.09 -13.12
N LYS A 217 17.70 -18.69 -12.76
CA LYS A 217 17.74 -19.86 -11.87
C LYS A 217 17.19 -19.42 -10.52
N ILE A 218 16.02 -19.92 -10.15
CA ILE A 218 15.55 -19.93 -8.76
C ILE A 218 16.60 -20.73 -7.98
N THR A 219 17.29 -20.10 -7.02
CA THR A 219 18.31 -20.79 -6.23
C THR A 219 17.63 -21.56 -5.09
N GLU A 220 18.11 -22.78 -4.78
CA GLU A 220 17.59 -23.61 -3.66
C GLU A 220 17.58 -22.84 -2.33
N LEU A 221 18.47 -21.85 -2.19
CA LEU A 221 18.58 -20.96 -1.05
C LEU A 221 17.38 -20.02 -0.89
N ASP A 222 16.84 -19.44 -1.97
CA ASP A 222 15.67 -18.56 -1.90
C ASP A 222 14.45 -19.36 -1.40
N GLN A 223 14.29 -20.59 -1.88
CA GLN A 223 13.22 -21.49 -1.44
C GLN A 223 13.36 -21.86 0.04
N ALA A 224 14.57 -22.19 0.49
CA ALA A 224 14.82 -22.49 1.91
C ALA A 224 14.54 -21.28 2.82
N LEU A 225 14.90 -20.08 2.38
CA LEU A 225 14.67 -18.84 3.13
C LEU A 225 13.19 -18.44 3.15
N GLU A 226 12.46 -18.67 2.06
CA GLU A 226 11.00 -18.49 1.99
C GLU A 226 10.28 -19.42 2.98
N GLU A 227 10.68 -20.70 3.03
CA GLU A 227 10.13 -21.68 3.96
C GLU A 227 10.45 -21.33 5.42
N PHE A 228 11.69 -20.92 5.70
CA PHE A 228 12.10 -20.42 7.02
C PHE A 228 11.23 -19.24 7.48
N LEU A 229 11.03 -18.23 6.62
CA LEU A 229 10.20 -17.06 6.92
C LEU A 229 8.72 -17.43 7.08
N HIS A 230 8.23 -18.42 6.33
CA HIS A 230 6.88 -18.94 6.50
C HIS A 230 6.66 -19.50 7.91
N HIS A 231 7.56 -20.39 8.37
CA HIS A 231 7.49 -20.94 9.72
C HIS A 231 7.63 -19.85 10.80
N PHE A 232 8.52 -18.87 10.56
CA PHE A 232 8.72 -17.75 11.47
C PHE A 232 7.41 -16.96 11.65
N ILE A 233 6.77 -16.58 10.55
CA ILE A 233 5.52 -15.80 10.57
C ILE A 233 4.41 -16.58 11.28
N LEU A 234 4.24 -17.86 10.97
CA LEU A 234 3.21 -18.69 11.60
C LEU A 234 3.42 -18.81 13.11
N LEU A 235 4.66 -19.06 13.55
CA LEU A 235 4.96 -19.23 14.97
C LEU A 235 4.79 -17.91 15.73
N VAL A 236 5.39 -16.83 15.24
CA VAL A 236 5.35 -15.53 15.90
C VAL A 236 3.93 -14.99 15.94
N ARG A 237 3.15 -15.11 14.86
CA ARG A 237 1.74 -14.69 14.85
C ARG A 237 0.88 -15.50 15.82
N LYS A 238 1.20 -16.79 16.01
CA LYS A 238 0.47 -17.67 16.95
C LYS A 238 0.81 -17.37 18.41
N LYS A 239 2.01 -16.85 18.70
CA LYS A 239 2.54 -16.71 20.07
C LYS A 239 2.65 -15.28 20.55
N THR A 240 2.62 -14.31 19.64
CA THR A 240 2.71 -12.88 19.95
C THR A 240 1.48 -12.14 19.44
N LYS A 241 1.18 -10.97 20.01
CA LYS A 241 0.10 -10.08 19.54
C LYS A 241 0.56 -9.11 18.44
N SER A 242 1.85 -9.12 18.11
CA SER A 242 2.48 -8.20 17.17
C SER A 242 2.57 -8.83 15.78
N GLU A 243 2.57 -7.98 14.75
CA GLU A 243 2.67 -8.47 13.37
C GLU A 243 4.12 -8.94 13.09
N PRO A 244 4.35 -10.22 12.73
CA PRO A 244 5.70 -10.79 12.65
C PRO A 244 6.65 -10.07 11.69
N ILE A 245 6.11 -9.60 10.55
CA ILE A 245 6.89 -8.87 9.55
C ILE A 245 7.33 -7.52 10.10
N VAL A 246 6.52 -6.86 10.93
CA VAL A 246 6.89 -5.60 11.57
C VAL A 246 8.02 -5.82 12.57
N LEU A 247 7.94 -6.86 13.40
CA LEU A 247 9.03 -7.22 14.32
C LEU A 247 10.33 -7.53 13.57
N LEU A 248 10.22 -8.22 12.43
CA LEU A 248 11.38 -8.55 11.60
C LEU A 248 12.00 -7.29 10.96
N LYS A 249 11.19 -6.38 10.41
CA LYS A 249 11.68 -5.10 9.86
C LYS A 249 12.27 -4.20 10.94
N GLN A 250 11.75 -4.22 12.17
CA GLN A 250 12.36 -3.54 13.30
C GLN A 250 13.75 -4.11 13.63
N GLU A 251 13.91 -5.43 13.60
CA GLU A 251 15.23 -6.04 13.76
C GLU A 251 16.18 -5.71 12.61
N PHE A 252 15.70 -5.56 11.38
CA PHE A 252 16.55 -5.06 10.29
C PHE A 252 17.07 -3.66 10.58
N ILE A 253 16.22 -2.76 11.08
CA ILE A 253 16.61 -1.39 11.46
C ILE A 253 17.63 -1.40 12.61
N ASN A 254 17.43 -2.26 13.62
CA ASN A 254 18.35 -2.37 14.76
C ASN A 254 19.73 -2.90 14.37
N ASN A 255 19.86 -3.57 13.22
CA ASN A 255 21.08 -4.21 12.77
C ASN A 255 21.63 -3.61 11.46
N LEU A 256 21.25 -2.39 11.07
CA LEU A 256 21.70 -1.76 9.82
C LEU A 256 23.21 -1.57 9.73
N GLU A 257 23.90 -1.41 10.85
CA GLU A 257 25.37 -1.34 10.86
C GLU A 257 26.01 -2.65 10.39
N ALA A 258 25.42 -3.80 10.75
CA ALA A 258 25.89 -5.12 10.37
C ALA A 258 25.32 -5.57 9.01
N TYR A 259 24.08 -5.18 8.71
CA TYR A 259 23.32 -5.61 7.54
C TYR A 259 22.66 -4.42 6.82
N PRO A 260 23.44 -3.50 6.22
CA PRO A 260 22.93 -2.29 5.57
C PRO A 260 22.09 -2.58 4.31
N PHE A 261 22.13 -3.82 3.81
CA PHE A 261 21.34 -4.31 2.68
C PHE A 261 19.97 -4.85 3.08
N LEU A 262 19.70 -5.02 4.38
CA LEU A 262 18.36 -5.33 4.89
C LEU A 262 17.59 -4.07 5.24
N ASP A 263 18.15 -2.91 4.93
CA ASP A 263 17.51 -1.62 5.05
C ASP A 263 16.14 -1.65 4.36
N PRO A 264 15.03 -1.58 5.13
CA PRO A 264 13.69 -1.66 4.58
C PRO A 264 13.35 -0.51 3.62
N PHE A 265 14.21 0.52 3.54
CA PHE A 265 14.04 1.70 2.71
C PHE A 265 14.84 1.67 1.40
N LYS A 266 15.67 0.64 1.16
CA LYS A 266 16.58 0.60 -0.01
C LYS A 266 16.16 -0.37 -1.12
N ASP A 267 15.02 -1.06 -0.97
CA ASP A 267 14.52 -2.07 -1.94
C ASP A 267 15.55 -3.17 -2.33
N ILE A 268 16.57 -3.41 -1.49
CA ILE A 268 17.60 -4.43 -1.74
C ILE A 268 17.08 -5.83 -1.37
N PHE A 269 16.28 -5.93 -0.31
CA PHE A 269 15.59 -7.14 0.13
C PHE A 269 14.15 -6.80 0.52
N ASP A 270 13.18 -7.52 -0.02
CA ASP A 270 11.81 -7.50 0.48
C ASP A 270 11.19 -8.90 0.51
N TYR A 271 10.22 -9.06 1.39
CA TYR A 271 9.46 -10.30 1.54
C TYR A 271 7.97 -9.99 1.40
N ILE A 272 7.41 -10.36 0.25
CA ILE A 272 6.02 -10.06 -0.12
C ILE A 272 5.33 -11.37 -0.52
N ASP A 273 4.13 -11.62 0.01
CA ASP A 273 3.29 -12.76 -0.36
C ASP A 273 3.98 -14.15 -0.29
N GLY A 274 4.94 -14.31 0.62
CA GLY A 274 5.68 -15.57 0.77
C GLY A 274 6.85 -15.72 -0.19
N ARG A 275 7.20 -14.66 -0.92
CA ARG A 275 8.30 -14.63 -1.88
C ARG A 275 9.36 -13.62 -1.50
N ILE A 276 10.60 -13.98 -1.76
CA ILE A 276 11.75 -13.12 -1.54
C ILE A 276 12.12 -12.40 -2.82
N HIS A 277 12.23 -11.08 -2.71
CA HIS A 277 12.67 -10.19 -3.77
C HIS A 277 14.01 -9.60 -3.34
N CYS A 278 15.06 -9.80 -4.13
CA CYS A 278 16.35 -9.16 -3.87
C CYS A 278 16.89 -8.51 -5.13
N SER A 279 17.56 -7.38 -4.98
CA SER A 279 18.40 -6.79 -6.03
C SER A 279 19.65 -7.66 -6.26
N ASN A 280 20.31 -7.48 -7.41
CA ASN A 280 21.53 -8.22 -7.75
C ASN A 280 22.81 -7.64 -7.10
N ASP A 281 22.68 -6.60 -6.28
CA ASP A 281 23.83 -5.84 -5.76
C ASP A 281 24.48 -6.51 -4.54
N VAL A 282 23.83 -7.54 -3.96
CA VAL A 282 24.32 -8.30 -2.81
C VAL A 282 24.13 -9.80 -3.04
N THR A 283 25.10 -10.61 -2.61
CA THR A 283 25.02 -12.06 -2.78
C THR A 283 23.89 -12.67 -1.94
N ARG A 284 23.18 -13.65 -2.49
CA ARG A 284 22.04 -14.32 -1.86
C ARG A 284 22.39 -14.90 -0.50
N ASP A 285 23.58 -15.47 -0.35
CA ASP A 285 24.07 -16.02 0.93
C ASP A 285 24.15 -14.97 2.04
N LYS A 286 24.56 -13.74 1.71
CA LYS A 286 24.67 -12.64 2.69
C LYS A 286 23.30 -12.13 3.13
N ILE A 287 22.37 -12.02 2.18
CA ILE A 287 20.99 -11.66 2.46
C ILE A 287 20.35 -12.71 3.36
N ALA A 288 20.45 -13.99 3.00
CA ALA A 288 19.91 -15.09 3.79
C ALA A 288 20.46 -15.10 5.22
N ALA A 289 21.78 -14.98 5.39
CA ALA A 289 22.41 -14.95 6.70
C ALA A 289 21.89 -13.80 7.59
N GLY A 290 21.80 -12.58 7.04
CA GLY A 290 21.31 -11.43 7.80
C GLY A 290 19.83 -11.56 8.18
N VAL A 291 18.99 -12.04 7.25
CA VAL A 291 17.55 -12.26 7.50
C VAL A 291 17.34 -13.31 8.59
N VAL A 292 18.07 -14.41 8.52
CA VAL A 292 18.00 -15.49 9.51
C VAL A 292 18.43 -15.00 10.88
N GLU A 293 19.52 -14.24 10.99
CA GLU A 293 19.98 -13.72 12.28
C GLU A 293 18.98 -12.74 12.90
N CYS A 294 18.43 -11.82 12.11
CA CYS A 294 17.41 -10.87 12.56
C CYS A 294 16.12 -11.59 13.00
N ALA A 295 15.68 -12.62 12.26
CA ALA A 295 14.55 -13.44 12.66
C ALA A 295 14.82 -14.19 13.97
N TRP A 296 16.03 -14.73 14.16
CA TRP A 296 16.43 -15.38 15.41
C TRP A 296 16.48 -14.40 16.58
N ASN A 297 16.86 -13.14 16.38
CA ASN A 297 16.76 -12.11 17.42
C ASN A 297 15.32 -11.91 17.88
N VAL A 298 14.36 -11.84 16.96
CA VAL A 298 12.93 -11.78 17.30
C VAL A 298 12.50 -13.03 18.07
N ILE A 299 12.92 -14.22 17.63
CA ILE A 299 12.58 -15.49 18.28
C ILE A 299 13.12 -15.54 19.71
N ARG A 300 14.38 -15.16 19.92
CA ARG A 300 15.06 -15.12 21.23
C ARG A 300 14.41 -14.08 22.16
N ALA A 301 14.13 -12.89 21.64
CA ALA A 301 13.45 -11.82 22.39
C ALA A 301 12.06 -12.27 22.90
N ASN A 302 11.40 -13.18 22.19
CA ASN A 302 10.09 -13.74 22.55
C ASN A 302 10.15 -15.13 23.22
N ARG A 303 11.33 -15.67 23.50
CA ARG A 303 11.55 -17.00 24.11
C ARG A 303 10.86 -18.15 23.34
N LEU A 304 11.00 -18.13 22.01
CA LEU A 304 10.35 -19.07 21.09
C LEU A 304 11.30 -20.12 20.51
N GLU A 305 12.54 -20.21 20.97
CA GLU A 305 13.64 -20.96 20.37
C GLU A 305 13.33 -22.46 20.23
N GLN A 306 12.90 -23.11 21.32
CA GLN A 306 12.56 -24.55 21.29
C GLN A 306 11.41 -24.82 20.31
N LYS A 307 10.36 -23.99 20.34
CA LYS A 307 9.17 -24.18 19.49
C LYS A 307 9.46 -23.91 18.02
N PHE A 308 10.40 -23.03 17.73
CA PHE A 308 10.84 -22.75 16.37
C PHE A 308 11.74 -23.86 15.84
N GLY A 309 12.65 -24.37 16.67
CA GLY A 309 13.44 -25.56 16.36
C GLY A 309 12.57 -26.77 16.04
N ASP A 310 11.54 -27.02 16.85
CA ASP A 310 10.57 -28.11 16.61
C ASP A 310 9.77 -27.89 15.31
N ALA A 311 9.43 -26.64 14.98
CA ALA A 311 8.66 -26.31 13.79
C ALA A 311 9.45 -26.47 12.48
N ILE A 312 10.77 -26.27 12.53
CA ILE A 312 11.67 -26.46 11.38
C ILE A 312 12.07 -27.94 11.26
N ASN A 313 12.37 -28.61 12.39
CA ASN A 313 12.81 -30.02 12.38
C ASN A 313 11.65 -31.02 12.22
N GLY A 314 10.42 -30.63 12.55
CA GLY A 314 9.22 -31.47 12.38
C GLY A 314 8.85 -31.79 10.92
N CYS A 315 9.55 -31.21 9.93
CA CYS A 315 9.40 -31.55 8.52
C CYS A 315 10.20 -32.79 8.08
N GLU A 316 11.19 -33.27 8.86
CA GLU A 316 11.95 -34.50 8.51
C GLU A 316 11.24 -35.81 8.94
N SER A 317 10.15 -35.76 9.71
CA SER A 317 9.48 -36.96 10.24
C SER A 317 8.18 -37.35 9.53
N MET A 318 7.94 -36.88 8.30
CA MET A 318 6.80 -37.30 7.45
C MET A 318 7.23 -37.95 6.13
N SER A 319 8.41 -38.56 6.10
CA SER A 319 8.83 -39.50 5.05
C SER A 319 9.37 -40.79 5.64
N VAL A 320 8.45 -41.60 6.20
CA VAL A 320 8.47 -43.08 6.16
C VAL A 320 7.04 -43.57 6.03
#